data_AF-A0A1B6GAB8-F1
#
_entry.id   AF-A0A1B6GAB8-F1
#
_cell.length_a   1.000
_cell.length_b   1.000
_cell.length_c   1.000
_cell.angle_alpha   90.00
_cell.angle_beta   90.00
_cell.angle_gamma   90.00
#
_symmetry.space_group_name_H-M   'P 1'
#
loop_
_entity.id
_entity.type
_entity.pdbx_description
1 polymer ?
#
loop_
_entity_poly.entity_id
_entity_poly.type
_entity_poly.pdbx_seq_one_letter_code
_entity_poly.pdbx_strand_id
1 'polypeptide(L)'
;MTSISSGITKIQNTNNNSLIILHQNTQEISNKINRLQHLVEKIKPNILILTEHGLKQEQIENTIMITGYCLKAHFCRTEHRKGGVAIYVEKKLEKLTEELNVVQYCREITLEAAMIKIRFKQSVVHILGTYR
;
A
#
# COMPACT_ATOMS: atom_id res chain seq x y z
N MET A 1 -16.39 17.30 -6.49
CA MET A 1 -14.92 17.16 -6.42
C MET A 1 -14.58 16.40 -5.14
N THR A 2 -14.40 15.08 -5.21
CA THR A 2 -14.06 14.27 -4.04
C THR A 2 -12.58 14.44 -3.72
N SER A 3 -12.30 15.03 -2.56
CA SER A 3 -10.96 15.26 -2.02
C SER A 3 -10.31 13.93 -1.62
N ILE A 4 -9.11 13.67 -2.15
CA ILE A 4 -8.24 12.55 -1.75
C ILE A 4 -7.41 13.03 -0.56
N SER A 5 -7.46 12.33 0.57
CA SER A 5 -6.53 12.58 1.69
C SER A 5 -5.22 11.85 1.44
N SER A 6 -4.11 12.57 1.59
CA SER A 6 -2.77 12.08 1.32
C SER A 6 -1.86 12.29 2.53
N GLY A 7 -1.16 11.23 2.94
CA GLY A 7 -0.10 11.29 3.94
C GLY A 7 1.24 10.92 3.31
N ILE A 8 2.27 11.73 3.52
CA ILE A 8 3.65 11.39 3.15
C ILE A 8 4.47 11.26 4.43
N THR A 9 5.05 10.10 4.64
CA THR A 9 6.00 9.86 5.74
C THR A 9 7.38 9.63 5.16
N LYS A 10 8.39 10.31 5.71
CA LYS A 10 9.81 10.08 5.39
C LYS A 10 10.51 9.52 6.62
N ILE A 11 11.10 8.34 6.50
CA ILE A 11 11.93 7.74 7.54
C ILE A 11 13.38 7.87 7.08
N GLN A 12 14.22 8.55 7.87
CA GLN A 12 15.64 8.72 7.58
C GLN A 12 16.47 7.74 8.42
N ASN A 13 17.50 7.15 7.81
CA ASN A 13 18.55 6.44 8.54
C ASN A 13 19.85 7.27 8.51
N THR A 14 20.80 6.94 9.39
CA THR A 14 22.11 7.59 9.58
C THR A 14 22.95 7.77 8.30
N ASN A 15 22.65 7.04 7.22
CA ASN A 15 23.35 7.09 5.93
C ASN A 15 22.62 7.91 4.84
N ASN A 16 21.74 8.86 5.17
CA ASN A 16 21.00 9.72 4.22
C ASN A 16 20.07 9.02 3.20
N ASN A 17 19.92 7.69 3.23
CA ASN A 17 18.87 7.02 2.47
C ASN A 17 17.52 7.17 3.18
N SER A 18 16.63 7.99 2.60
CA SER A 18 15.27 8.18 3.11
C SER A 18 14.32 7.13 2.52
N LEU A 19 13.61 6.40 3.37
CA LEU A 19 12.47 5.58 2.97
C LEU A 19 11.23 6.49 2.89
N ILE A 20 10.67 6.64 1.69
CA ILE A 20 9.48 7.45 1.44
C ILE A 20 8.26 6.53 1.38
N ILE A 21 7.30 6.78 2.28
CA ILE A 21 6.03 6.06 2.35
C ILE A 21 4.91 7.03 1.93
N LEU A 22 4.19 6.66 0.88
CA LEU A 22 3.01 7.38 0.41
C LEU A 22 1.77 6.60 0.82
N HIS A 23 0.93 7.17 1.67
CA HIS A 23 -0.37 6.61 2.03
C HIS A 23 -1.47 7.41 1.33
N GLN A 24 -2.28 6.73 0.52
CA GLN A 24 -3.41 7.33 -0.19
C GLN A 24 -4.70 6.58 0.15
N ASN A 25 -5.67 7.31 0.68
CA ASN A 25 -7.04 6.85 0.61
C ASN A 25 -7.59 7.14 -0.79
N THR A 26 -7.90 6.08 -1.52
CA THR A 26 -8.26 6.19 -2.93
C THR A 26 -9.75 6.36 -3.16
N GLN A 27 -10.61 5.99 -2.18
CA GLN A 27 -12.06 5.95 -2.33
C GLN A 27 -12.48 5.36 -3.69
N GLU A 28 -12.18 4.08 -3.91
CA GLU A 28 -12.35 3.33 -5.17
C GLU A 28 -11.35 3.75 -6.26
N ILE A 29 -10.42 2.84 -6.56
CA ILE A 29 -9.26 3.17 -7.41
C ILE A 29 -9.55 3.11 -8.91
N SER A 30 -10.56 2.35 -9.35
CA SER A 30 -10.81 2.03 -10.78
C SER A 30 -10.87 3.26 -11.69
N ASN A 31 -11.45 4.37 -11.22
CA ASN A 31 -11.59 5.61 -11.99
C ASN A 31 -10.43 6.60 -11.80
N LYS A 32 -9.42 6.25 -11.00
CA LYS A 32 -8.35 7.15 -10.53
C LYS A 32 -6.94 6.64 -10.79
N ILE A 33 -6.80 5.50 -11.49
CA ILE A 33 -5.50 4.86 -11.77
C ILE A 33 -4.51 5.85 -12.40
N ASN A 34 -4.92 6.57 -13.44
CA ASN A 34 -4.04 7.54 -14.12
C ASN A 34 -3.55 8.66 -13.19
N ARG A 35 -4.43 9.16 -12.32
CA ARG A 35 -4.07 10.21 -11.35
C ARG A 35 -3.14 9.66 -10.27
N LEU A 36 -3.38 8.43 -9.82
CA LEU A 36 -2.48 7.76 -8.87
C LEU A 36 -1.10 7.56 -9.50
N GLN A 37 -1.03 7.08 -10.74
CA GLN A 37 0.23 6.87 -11.44
C GLN A 37 1.02 8.17 -11.58
N HIS A 38 0.38 9.27 -11.98
CA HIS A 38 1.05 10.57 -12.04
C HIS A 38 1.57 11.04 -10.67
N LEU A 39 0.80 10.80 -9.59
CA LEU A 39 1.23 11.11 -8.22
C LEU A 39 2.45 10.27 -7.80
N VAL A 40 2.46 8.99 -8.13
CA VAL A 40 3.56 8.06 -7.87
C VAL A 40 4.80 8.47 -8.66
N GLU A 41 4.67 8.85 -9.93
CA GLU A 41 5.80 9.33 -10.75
C GLU A 41 6.41 10.63 -10.21
N LYS A 42 5.56 11.52 -9.66
CA LYS A 42 6.00 12.78 -9.04
C LYS A 42 6.72 12.56 -7.71
N ILE A 43 6.17 11.72 -6.83
CA ILE A 43 6.69 11.52 -5.47
C ILE A 43 7.83 10.48 -5.44
N LYS A 44 7.76 9.48 -6.31
CA LYS A 44 8.64 8.30 -6.36
C LYS A 44 8.78 7.63 -4.98
N PRO A 45 7.66 7.24 -4.33
CA PRO A 45 7.74 6.61 -3.02
C PRO A 45 8.41 5.25 -3.10
N ASN A 46 9.05 4.79 -2.03
CA ASN A 46 9.52 3.41 -1.95
C ASN A 46 8.39 2.44 -1.64
N ILE A 47 7.38 2.95 -0.92
CA ILE A 47 6.24 2.18 -0.43
C ILE A 47 4.99 3.00 -0.68
N LEU A 48 3.99 2.37 -1.27
CA LEU A 48 2.69 2.94 -1.52
C LEU A 48 1.63 2.11 -0.81
N ILE A 49 0.90 2.75 0.09
CA ILE A 49 -0.23 2.16 0.81
C ILE A 49 -1.49 2.76 0.22
N LEU A 50 -2.38 1.92 -0.29
CA LEU A 50 -3.70 2.30 -0.77
C LEU A 50 -4.75 1.81 0.23
N THR A 51 -5.58 2.71 0.70
CA THR A 51 -6.78 2.38 1.49
C THR A 51 -8.04 2.70 0.69
N GLU A 52 -9.12 2.00 1.00
CA GLU A 52 -10.39 2.07 0.27
C GLU A 52 -10.25 1.80 -1.24
N HIS A 53 -9.36 0.88 -1.65
CA HIS A 53 -9.13 0.62 -3.08
C HIS A 53 -10.36 0.03 -3.79
N GLY A 54 -11.20 -0.73 -3.09
CA GLY A 54 -12.50 -1.21 -3.58
C GLY A 54 -12.41 -2.28 -4.69
N LEU A 55 -11.28 -2.98 -4.78
CA LEU A 55 -11.08 -4.09 -5.72
C LEU A 55 -11.28 -5.42 -5.01
N LYS A 56 -11.68 -6.44 -5.76
CA LYS A 56 -11.67 -7.84 -5.31
C LYS A 56 -10.27 -8.44 -5.39
N GLN A 57 -10.05 -9.53 -4.66
CA GLN A 57 -8.78 -10.25 -4.62
C GLN A 57 -8.27 -10.61 -6.03
N GLU A 58 -9.10 -11.25 -6.85
CA GLU A 58 -8.72 -11.61 -8.23
C GLU A 58 -8.32 -10.39 -9.08
N GLN A 59 -8.96 -9.24 -8.85
CA GLN A 59 -8.67 -8.04 -9.62
C GLN A 59 -7.34 -7.43 -9.19
N ILE A 60 -7.06 -7.36 -7.89
CA ILE A 60 -5.83 -6.72 -7.39
C ILE A 60 -4.59 -7.58 -7.65
N GLU A 61 -4.73 -8.91 -7.63
CA GLU A 61 -3.63 -9.85 -7.88
C GLU A 61 -3.28 -9.95 -9.38
N ASN A 62 -4.29 -9.92 -10.26
CA ASN A 62 -4.07 -10.03 -11.71
C ASN A 62 -3.77 -8.69 -12.39
N THR A 63 -4.07 -7.56 -11.73
CA THR A 63 -3.82 -6.23 -12.31
C THR A 63 -2.51 -5.68 -11.78
N ILE A 64 -1.48 -5.59 -12.63
CA ILE A 64 -0.32 -4.73 -12.35
C ILE A 64 -0.81 -3.29 -12.42
N MET A 65 -1.23 -2.75 -11.28
CA MET A 65 -1.87 -1.43 -11.22
C MET A 65 -0.89 -0.28 -11.41
N ILE A 66 0.40 -0.47 -11.08
CA ILE A 66 1.37 0.63 -10.97
C ILE A 66 2.73 0.17 -11.46
N THR A 67 3.19 0.77 -12.56
CA THR A 67 4.47 0.47 -13.19
C THR A 67 5.64 0.72 -12.23
N GLY A 68 6.55 -0.26 -12.10
CA GLY A 68 7.72 -0.15 -11.22
C GLY A 68 7.50 -0.61 -9.78
N TYR A 69 6.28 -1.02 -9.43
CA TYR A 69 5.92 -1.52 -8.11
C TYR A 69 5.38 -2.95 -8.19
N CYS A 70 5.48 -3.67 -7.07
CA CYS A 70 4.90 -4.98 -6.86
C CYS A 70 3.92 -4.92 -5.69
N LEU A 71 2.77 -5.58 -5.83
CA LEU A 71 1.86 -5.82 -4.71
C LEU A 71 2.53 -6.78 -3.71
N LYS A 72 2.51 -6.44 -2.42
CA LYS A 72 3.16 -7.24 -1.38
C LYS A 72 2.26 -7.76 -0.29
N ALA A 73 1.27 -6.99 0.11
CA ALA A 73 0.29 -7.40 1.08
C ALA A 73 -1.02 -6.72 0.74
N HIS A 74 -2.13 -7.41 0.93
CA HIS A 74 -3.44 -6.81 0.69
C HIS A 74 -4.52 -7.43 1.57
N PHE A 75 -5.61 -6.70 1.71
CA PHE A 75 -6.86 -7.15 2.29
C PHE A 75 -7.98 -6.63 1.39
N CYS A 76 -8.80 -7.55 0.89
CA CYS A 76 -9.97 -7.24 0.08
C CYS A 76 -11.23 -7.65 0.86
N ARG A 77 -12.29 -6.83 0.80
CA ARG A 77 -13.60 -7.23 1.30
C ARG A 77 -14.21 -8.32 0.41
N THR A 78 -14.92 -9.27 1.02
CA THR A 78 -15.72 -10.30 0.35
C THR A 78 -17.21 -9.99 0.43
N GLU A 79 -17.69 -9.45 1.55
CA GLU A 79 -19.12 -9.25 1.81
C GLU A 79 -19.60 -7.84 1.48
N HIS A 80 -18.84 -6.82 1.89
CA HIS A 80 -19.24 -5.42 1.72
C HIS A 80 -18.57 -4.77 0.51
N ARG A 81 -19.29 -3.81 -0.08
CA ARG A 81 -18.74 -2.98 -1.16
C ARG A 81 -17.71 -2.00 -0.62
N LYS A 82 -16.70 -1.70 -1.44
CA LYS A 82 -15.63 -0.71 -1.17
C LYS A 82 -14.78 -1.10 0.04
N GLY A 83 -13.78 -0.30 0.39
CA GLY A 83 -12.80 -0.65 1.43
C GLY A 83 -11.59 -1.39 0.87
N GLY A 84 -10.90 -2.11 1.74
CA GLY A 84 -9.68 -2.83 1.44
C GLY A 84 -8.42 -1.99 1.61
N VAL A 85 -7.31 -2.70 1.79
CA VAL A 85 -5.97 -2.13 1.99
C VAL A 85 -4.99 -2.87 1.07
N ALA A 86 -4.11 -2.15 0.41
CA ALA A 86 -3.07 -2.73 -0.42
C ALA A 86 -1.74 -2.02 -0.18
N ILE A 87 -0.67 -2.80 -0.07
CA ILE A 87 0.70 -2.31 0.06
C ILE A 87 1.49 -2.72 -1.17
N TYR A 88 1.95 -1.71 -1.90
CA TYR A 88 2.85 -1.83 -3.02
C TYR A 88 4.25 -1.39 -2.60
N VAL A 89 5.26 -2.12 -3.07
CA VAL A 89 6.67 -1.74 -2.88
C VAL A 89 7.36 -1.57 -4.20
N GLU A 90 8.30 -0.62 -4.24
CA GLU A 90 9.16 -0.43 -5.40
C GLU A 90 9.94 -1.73 -5.69
N LYS A 91 10.01 -2.14 -6.97
CA LYS A 91 10.62 -3.41 -7.40
C LYS A 91 12.01 -3.67 -6.80
N LYS A 92 12.81 -2.62 -6.62
CA LYS A 92 14.16 -2.73 -6.03
C LYS A 92 14.16 -3.20 -4.57
N LEU A 93 13.07 -3.00 -3.84
CA LEU A 93 12.90 -3.42 -2.44
C LEU A 93 12.13 -4.74 -2.30
N GLU A 94 11.64 -5.30 -3.41
CA GLU A 94 10.83 -6.51 -3.41
C GLU A 94 11.49 -7.69 -2.70
N LYS A 95 12.79 -7.91 -2.95
CA LYS A 95 13.56 -9.02 -2.36
C LYS A 95 13.84 -8.83 -0.87
N LEU A 96 13.75 -7.60 -0.37
CA LEU A 96 13.98 -7.27 1.04
C LEU A 96 12.68 -7.25 1.84
N THR A 97 11.54 -7.40 1.16
CA THR A 97 10.20 -7.22 1.74
C THR A 97 9.43 -8.53 1.77
N GLU A 98 8.99 -8.91 2.96
CA GLU A 98 8.09 -10.03 3.21
C GLU A 98 6.71 -9.54 3.66
N GLU A 99 5.66 -10.24 3.22
CA GLU A 99 4.30 -10.09 3.76
C GLU A 99 4.25 -10.68 5.17
N LEU A 100 3.52 -10.02 6.06
CA LEU A 100 3.13 -10.61 7.35
C LEU A 100 1.61 -10.78 7.34
N ASN A 101 1.14 -12.02 7.41
CA ASN A 101 -0.29 -12.30 7.41
C ASN A 101 -0.92 -11.76 8.70
N VAL A 102 -1.79 -10.76 8.54
CA VAL A 102 -2.60 -10.15 9.60
C VAL A 102 -4.09 -10.31 9.36
N VAL A 103 -4.50 -11.08 8.34
CA VAL A 103 -5.90 -11.24 7.92
C VAL A 103 -6.78 -11.80 9.05
N GLN A 104 -6.21 -12.65 9.91
CA GLN A 104 -6.90 -13.19 11.09
C GLN A 104 -7.35 -12.14 12.12
N TYR A 105 -6.75 -10.94 12.08
CA TYR A 105 -7.15 -9.80 12.91
C TYR A 105 -8.10 -8.86 12.19
N CYS A 106 -8.28 -9.03 10.88
CA CYS A 106 -9.12 -8.18 10.06
C CYS A 106 -10.59 -8.57 10.18
N ARG A 107 -11.45 -7.57 10.28
CA ARG A 107 -12.89 -7.70 10.21
C ARG A 107 -13.42 -6.53 9.39
N GLU A 108 -14.12 -6.81 8.31
CA GLU A 108 -14.69 -5.77 7.46
C GLU A 108 -15.45 -4.72 8.30
N ILE A 109 -15.28 -3.44 7.94
CA ILE A 109 -15.92 -2.29 8.61
C ILE A 109 -15.37 -2.02 10.04
N THR A 110 -14.54 -2.90 10.61
CA THR A 110 -14.03 -2.80 11.99
C THR A 110 -12.52 -2.70 12.10
N LEU A 111 -11.78 -3.45 11.28
CA LEU A 111 -10.34 -3.35 11.11
C LEU A 111 -9.96 -4.00 9.78
N GLU A 112 -9.41 -3.22 8.87
CA GLU A 112 -8.89 -3.70 7.60
C GLU A 112 -7.42 -3.38 7.54
N ALA A 113 -6.58 -4.41 7.45
CA ALA A 113 -5.15 -4.22 7.56
C ALA A 113 -4.37 -5.11 6.60
N ALA A 114 -3.23 -4.57 6.16
CA ALA A 114 -2.19 -5.30 5.46
C ALA A 114 -0.85 -4.94 6.09
N MET A 115 0.06 -5.92 6.21
CA MET A 115 1.33 -5.71 6.88
C MET A 115 2.48 -6.25 6.06
N ILE A 116 3.56 -5.48 6.01
CA ILE A 116 4.83 -5.91 5.44
C ILE A 116 5.96 -5.70 6.44
N LYS A 117 7.04 -6.43 6.23
CA LYS A 117 8.31 -6.24 6.92
C LYS A 117 9.42 -6.11 5.91
N ILE A 118 10.27 -5.12 6.12
CA ILE A 118 11.43 -4.83 5.27
C ILE A 118 12.69 -5.03 6.09
N ARG A 119 13.59 -5.88 5.59
CA ARG A 119 14.87 -6.17 6.23
C ARG A 119 15.99 -5.42 5.51
N PHE A 120 16.50 -4.38 6.16
CA PHE A 120 17.76 -3.74 5.79
C PHE A 120 18.93 -4.42 6.50
N LYS A 121 20.17 -4.11 6.09
CA LYS A 121 21.39 -4.77 6.62
C LYS A 121 21.51 -4.69 8.16
N GLN A 122 21.03 -3.63 8.78
CA GLN A 122 21.18 -3.37 10.23
C GLN A 122 19.85 -3.03 10.93
N SER A 123 18.73 -3.07 10.21
CA SER A 123 17.43 -2.70 10.77
C SER A 123 16.29 -3.45 10.10
N VAL A 124 15.21 -3.61 10.84
CA VAL A 124 13.97 -4.21 10.36
C VAL A 124 12.86 -3.18 10.55
N VAL A 125 12.12 -2.88 9.49
CA VAL A 125 11.00 -1.96 9.52
C VAL A 125 9.72 -2.74 9.29
N HIS A 126 8.77 -2.60 10.21
CA HIS A 126 7.43 -3.16 10.09
C HIS A 126 6.47 -2.04 9.68
N ILE A 127 5.64 -2.28 8.68
CA ILE A 127 4.70 -1.29 8.16
C ILE A 127 3.33 -1.93 8.11
N LEU A 128 2.41 -1.34 8.86
CA LEU A 128 1.01 -1.74 8.91
C LEU A 128 0.18 -0.66 8.21
N GLY A 129 -0.36 -0.99 7.05
CA GLY A 129 -1.42 -0.21 6.44
C GLY A 129 -2.74 -0.57 7.11
N THR A 130 -3.46 0.43 7.60
CA THR A 130 -4.78 0.21 8.22
C THR A 130 -5.83 1.10 7.60
N TYR A 131 -7.02 0.55 7.50
CA TYR A 131 -8.27 1.24 7.26
C TYR A 131 -9.29 0.68 8.26
N ARG A 132 -10.32 1.48 8.53
CA ARG A 132 -11.26 1.33 9.67
C ARG A 132 -11.43 -0.07 10.18
#